data_AF-A0A2Z5WJX9-F1
#
_entry.id   AF-A0A2Z5WJX9-F1
#
_cell.length_a   1.000
_cell.length_b   1.000
_cell.length_c   1.000
_cell.angle_alpha   90.00
_cell.angle_beta   90.00
_cell.angle_gamma   90.00
#
_symmetry.space_group_name_H-M   'P 1'
#
loop_
_entity.id
_entity.type
_entity.pdbx_description
1 polymer ?
#
loop_
_entity_poly.entity_id
_entity_poly.type
_entity_poly.pdbx_seq_one_letter_code
_entity_poly.pdbx_strand_id
1 'polypeptide(L)'
;DIYTTNGKVHAIYGSNDHPIANGHLCPKGHLGTYILYDPDRFKGPMKRTNPQKGRDQDPKFVPISWDEALATVAGRLNTLREKNESHRFAIF
;
A
#
# COMPACT_ATOMS: atom_id res chain seq x y z
N ASP A 1 -19.76 9.91 3.32
CA ASP A 1 -20.60 8.74 3.59
C ASP A 1 -20.33 7.56 2.67
N ILE A 2 -20.40 6.34 3.22
CA ILE A 2 -20.12 5.09 2.51
C ILE A 2 -21.36 4.22 2.56
N TYR A 3 -21.89 3.86 1.39
CA TYR A 3 -23.01 2.93 1.30
C TYR A 3 -22.50 1.50 1.13
N THR A 4 -22.97 0.60 1.99
CA THR A 4 -22.56 -0.81 1.99
C THR A 4 -23.76 -1.76 1.93
N THR A 5 -23.55 -2.93 1.34
CA THR A 5 -24.51 -4.04 1.35
C THR A 5 -23.72 -5.33 1.55
N ASN A 6 -24.09 -6.13 2.55
CA ASN A 6 -23.39 -7.38 2.89
C ASN A 6 -21.86 -7.22 3.06
N GLY A 7 -21.43 -6.11 3.67
CA GLY A 7 -20.01 -5.80 3.88
C GLY A 7 -19.24 -5.32 2.63
N LYS A 8 -19.91 -5.16 1.49
CA LYS A 8 -19.33 -4.61 0.26
C LYS A 8 -19.70 -3.14 0.09
N VAL A 9 -18.73 -2.31 -0.28
CA VAL A 9 -18.93 -0.89 -0.61
C VAL A 9 -19.50 -0.76 -2.01
N HIS A 10 -20.59 -0.01 -2.16
CA HIS A 10 -21.25 0.23 -3.45
C HIS A 10 -21.15 1.69 -3.91
N ALA A 11 -21.15 2.64 -2.99
CA ALA A 11 -21.05 4.06 -3.32
C ALA A 11 -20.33 4.85 -2.23
N ILE A 12 -19.67 5.92 -2.66
CA ILE A 12 -18.96 6.89 -1.83
C ILE A 12 -19.56 8.26 -2.12
N TYR A 13 -19.98 8.97 -1.08
CA TYR A 13 -20.53 10.32 -1.13
C TYR A 13 -19.77 11.24 -0.18
N GLY A 14 -19.82 12.56 -0.45
CA GLY A 14 -19.30 13.54 0.48
C GLY A 14 -20.14 13.55 1.75
N SER A 15 -19.53 13.95 2.85
CA SER A 15 -20.21 14.07 4.15
C SER A 15 -20.85 15.45 4.25
N ASN A 16 -22.14 15.53 4.58
CA ASN A 16 -22.84 16.82 4.69
C ASN A 16 -22.36 17.67 5.86
N ASP A 17 -21.82 17.04 6.90
CA ASP A 17 -21.18 17.66 8.06
C ASP A 17 -19.75 18.15 7.78
N HIS A 18 -19.18 17.86 6.61
CA HIS A 18 -17.84 18.29 6.26
C HIS A 18 -17.79 19.80 6.03
N PRO A 19 -17.07 20.60 6.85
CA PRO A 19 -17.23 22.06 6.93
C PRO A 19 -16.80 22.82 5.67
N ILE A 20 -15.94 22.22 4.84
CA ILE A 20 -15.46 22.81 3.58
C ILE A 20 -16.26 22.29 2.38
N ALA A 21 -16.34 20.97 2.22
CA ALA A 21 -16.92 20.32 1.06
C ALA A 21 -18.46 20.20 1.10
N ASN A 22 -19.11 20.31 2.26
CA ASN A 22 -20.57 20.31 2.45
C ASN A 22 -21.30 19.24 1.61
N GLY A 23 -20.87 17.98 1.69
CA GLY A 23 -21.50 16.86 0.95
C GLY A 23 -20.97 16.64 -0.47
N HIS A 24 -20.14 17.53 -1.01
CA HIS A 24 -19.61 17.40 -2.36
C HIS A 24 -18.31 16.59 -2.42
N LEU A 25 -18.13 15.88 -3.53
CA LEU A 25 -16.87 15.26 -3.92
C LEU A 25 -16.55 15.64 -5.35
N CYS A 26 -15.26 15.75 -5.68
CA CYS A 26 -14.84 15.75 -7.07
C CYS A 26 -15.11 14.36 -7.70
N PRO A 27 -15.16 14.24 -9.04
CA PRO A 27 -15.45 12.97 -9.71
C PRO A 27 -14.57 11.80 -9.24
N LYS A 28 -13.30 12.07 -8.89
CA LYS A 28 -12.36 11.04 -8.41
C LYS A 28 -12.76 10.44 -7.07
N GLY A 29 -13.39 11.21 -6.18
CA GLY A 29 -13.77 10.74 -4.84
C GLY A 29 -14.76 9.57 -4.90
N HIS A 30 -15.71 9.62 -5.84
CA HIS A 30 -16.67 8.54 -6.07
C HIS A 30 -16.01 7.24 -6.56
N LEU A 31 -14.85 7.35 -7.22
CA LEU A 31 -14.13 6.20 -7.81
C LEU A 31 -13.25 5.45 -6.81
N GLY A 32 -13.23 5.79 -5.52
CA GLY A 32 -12.44 5.08 -4.51
C GLY A 32 -12.72 3.58 -4.42
N THR A 33 -13.91 3.14 -4.83
CA THR A 33 -14.28 1.71 -4.93
C THR A 33 -13.45 0.95 -5.96
N TYR A 34 -13.00 1.60 -7.03
CA TYR A 34 -12.14 0.99 -8.05
C TYR A 34 -10.79 0.59 -7.46
N ILE A 35 -10.22 1.42 -6.59
CA ILE A 35 -8.96 1.11 -5.91
C ILE A 35 -9.15 -0.01 -4.89
N LEU A 36 -10.27 0.01 -4.15
CA LEU A 36 -10.56 -0.99 -3.12
C LEU A 36 -10.70 -2.41 -3.72
N TYR A 37 -11.39 -2.52 -4.87
CA TYR A 37 -11.73 -3.76 -5.54
C TYR A 37 -10.96 -4.00 -6.84
N ASP A 38 -9.82 -3.33 -7.02
CA ASP A 38 -8.94 -3.56 -8.16
C ASP A 38 -8.53 -5.05 -8.21
N PRO A 39 -8.78 -5.78 -9.33
CA PRO A 39 -8.44 -7.19 -9.45
C PRO A 39 -6.94 -7.47 -9.35
N ASP A 40 -6.10 -6.48 -9.65
CA ASP A 40 -4.63 -6.57 -9.65
C ASP A 40 -4.00 -6.12 -8.32
N ARG A 41 -4.82 -5.73 -7.34
CA ARG A 41 -4.34 -5.30 -6.02
C ARG A 41 -3.50 -6.37 -5.34
N PHE A 42 -2.35 -5.96 -4.80
CA PHE A 42 -1.53 -6.84 -3.97
C PHE A 42 -2.31 -7.34 -2.75
N LYS A 43 -2.36 -8.67 -2.60
CA LYS A 43 -3.09 -9.36 -1.52
C LYS A 43 -2.26 -9.53 -0.25
N GLY A 44 -0.95 -9.27 -0.32
CA GLY A 44 -0.04 -9.40 0.82
C GLY A 44 1.41 -9.13 0.46
N PRO A 45 2.33 -9.33 1.41
CA PRO A 45 3.76 -9.13 1.20
C PRO A 45 4.36 -10.07 0.16
N MET A 46 5.34 -9.57 -0.59
CA MET A 46 6.03 -10.31 -1.65
C MET A 46 7.54 -10.08 -1.54
N LYS A 47 8.32 -11.08 -1.96
CA LYS A 47 9.79 -11.02 -1.99
C LYS A 47 10.30 -11.29 -3.40
N ARG A 48 11.18 -10.42 -3.88
CA ARG A 48 11.87 -10.59 -5.16
C ARG A 48 12.84 -11.77 -5.05
N THR A 49 12.88 -12.63 -6.06
CA THR A 49 13.85 -13.74 -6.12
C THR A 49 14.96 -13.51 -7.13
N ASN A 50 14.73 -12.69 -8.17
CA ASN A 50 15.80 -12.23 -9.06
C ASN A 50 16.69 -11.20 -8.34
N PRO A 51 18.01 -11.42 -8.16
CA PRO A 51 18.87 -10.43 -7.51
C PRO A 51 19.06 -9.17 -8.36
N GLN A 52 18.93 -9.25 -9.69
CA GLN A 52 19.10 -8.13 -10.59
C GLN A 52 17.90 -7.18 -10.53
N LYS A 53 18.18 -5.88 -10.61
CA LYS A 53 17.17 -4.81 -10.62
C LYS A 53 17.34 -3.98 -11.89
N GLY A 54 16.23 -3.65 -12.54
CA GLY A 54 16.21 -2.83 -13.74
C GLY A 54 14.84 -2.85 -14.39
N ARG A 55 14.61 -1.95 -15.35
CA ARG A 55 13.35 -1.88 -16.11
C ARG A 55 13.05 -3.16 -16.89
N ASP A 56 14.10 -3.83 -17.33
CA ASP A 56 14.05 -5.06 -18.14
C ASP A 56 14.33 -6.33 -17.32
N GLN A 57 14.35 -6.20 -15.99
CA GLN A 57 14.59 -7.32 -15.08
C GLN A 57 13.28 -7.73 -14.44
N ASP A 58 12.78 -8.92 -14.77
CA ASP A 58 11.64 -9.50 -14.08
C ASP A 58 12.03 -9.78 -12.61
N PRO A 59 11.36 -9.17 -11.62
CA PRO A 59 11.68 -9.38 -10.21
C PRO A 59 11.41 -10.81 -9.71
N LYS A 60 10.59 -11.60 -10.43
CA LYS A 60 10.19 -12.95 -10.01
C LYS A 60 9.71 -12.96 -8.56
N PHE A 61 8.73 -12.11 -8.26
CA PHE A 61 8.17 -11.99 -6.92
C PHE A 61 7.48 -13.28 -6.48
N VAL A 62 7.69 -13.67 -5.22
CA VAL A 62 6.99 -14.78 -4.56
C VAL A 62 6.29 -14.26 -3.30
N PRO A 63 5.12 -14.79 -2.93
CA PRO A 63 4.43 -14.41 -1.71
C PRO A 63 5.21 -14.86 -0.47
N ILE A 64 5.19 -14.02 0.57
CA ILE A 64 5.80 -14.30 1.88
C ILE A 64 4.86 -13.86 3.00
N SER A 65 5.13 -14.30 4.23
CA SER A 65 4.35 -13.87 5.41
C SER A 65 4.69 -12.43 5.82
N TRP A 66 3.79 -11.81 6.59
CA TRP A 66 4.07 -10.53 7.24
C TRP A 66 5.28 -10.58 8.15
N ASP A 67 5.42 -11.64 8.94
CA ASP A 67 6.56 -11.83 9.85
C ASP A 67 7.88 -11.89 9.08
N GLU A 68 7.95 -12.65 7.97
CA GLU A 68 9.16 -12.71 7.14
C GLU A 68 9.47 -11.34 6.52
N ALA A 69 8.47 -10.63 6.01
CA ALA A 69 8.65 -9.34 5.37
C ALA A 69 9.21 -8.30 6.35
N LEU A 70 8.59 -8.20 7.52
CA LEU A 70 9.00 -7.27 8.57
C LEU A 70 10.36 -7.65 9.15
N ALA A 71 10.62 -8.93 9.41
CA ALA A 71 11.92 -9.39 9.88
C ALA A 71 13.04 -9.08 8.87
N THR A 72 12.78 -9.26 7.57
CA THR A 72 13.74 -8.96 6.50
C THR A 72 14.11 -7.47 6.49
N VAL A 73 13.12 -6.58 6.60
CA VAL A 73 13.36 -5.12 6.62
C VAL A 73 14.03 -4.69 7.92
N ALA A 74 13.52 -5.15 9.06
CA ALA A 74 14.07 -4.84 10.38
C ALA A 74 15.53 -5.27 10.51
N GLY A 75 15.89 -6.47 10.03
CA GLY A 75 17.27 -6.95 10.03
C GLY A 75 18.21 -5.99 9.29
N ARG A 76 17.82 -5.50 8.12
CA ARG A 76 18.63 -4.53 7.35
C ARG A 76 18.77 -3.19 8.06
N LEU A 77 17.68 -2.68 8.67
CA LEU A 77 17.71 -1.42 9.41
C LEU A 77 18.60 -1.54 10.66
N ASN A 78 18.52 -2.66 11.39
CA ASN A 78 19.38 -2.92 12.54
C ASN A 78 20.86 -2.97 12.16
N THR A 79 21.20 -3.62 11.04
CA THR A 79 22.58 -3.62 10.51
C THR A 79 23.09 -2.20 10.22
N LEU A 80 22.25 -1.29 9.71
CA LEU A 80 22.67 0.11 9.53
C LEU A 80 22.94 0.80 10.87
N ARG A 81 22.10 0.55 11.89
CA ARG A 81 22.29 1.11 13.23
C ARG A 81 23.57 0.60 13.89
N GLU A 82 23.82 -0.70 13.84
CA GLU A 82 25.03 -1.34 14.39
C GLU A 82 26.31 -0.78 13.77
N LYS A 83 26.24 -0.35 12.50
CA LYS A 83 27.35 0.27 11.77
C LYS A 83 27.46 1.79 11.94
N ASN A 84 26.59 2.42 12.73
CA ASN A 84 26.44 3.89 12.80
C ASN A 84 26.14 4.55 11.44
N GLU A 85 25.47 3.82 10.55
CA GLU A 85 25.12 4.24 9.19
C GLU A 85 23.61 4.51 9.01
N SER A 86 22.87 4.73 10.11
CA SER A 86 21.41 4.96 10.09
C SER A 86 20.98 6.08 9.14
N HIS A 87 21.84 7.07 8.92
CA HIS A 87 21.61 8.20 8.00
C HIS A 87 21.49 7.78 6.52
N ARG A 88 21.85 6.54 6.17
CA ARG A 88 21.70 5.98 4.81
C ARG A 88 20.29 5.49 4.50
N PHE A 89 19.40 5.44 5.50
CA PHE A 89 18.00 5.11 5.31
C PHE A 89 17.20 6.37 4.95
N ALA A 90 16.27 6.22 4.01
CA ALA A 90 15.38 7.28 3.57
C ALA A 90 13.92 6.79 3.59
N ILE A 91 13.02 7.66 4.01
CA ILE A 91 11.56 7.54 3.86
C ILE A 91 11.14 8.71 2.97
N PHE A 92 10.34 8.44 1.95
CA PHE A 92 9.78 9.42 1.02
C PHE A 92 8.28 9.52 1.20
#